data_AF-A0A7R9X5C0-F1
#
_entry.id   AF-A0A7R9X5C0-F1
#
_cell.length_a   1.000
_cell.length_b   1.000
_cell.length_c   1.000
_cell.angle_alpha   90.00
_cell.angle_beta   90.00
_cell.angle_gamma   90.00
#
_symmetry.space_group_name_H-M   'P 1'
#
loop_
_entity.id
_entity.type
_entity.pdbx_description
1 polymer ?
#
loop_
_entity_poly.entity_id
_entity_poly.type
_entity_poly.pdbx_seq_one_letter_code
_entity_poly.pdbx_strand_id
1 'polypeptide(L)'
;NSKMKLAALAIVAIVATCSANPLPSGGRHIHRSQDLSGNFKFGYNTPDVWGSHGQEESGHGYARDGSYWLSDPNGYNRAVNYHSDGHGTRQHVHGSENGLYVKNAHYTISPH
;
A
#
# COMPACT_ATOMS: atom_id res chain seq x y z
N ASN A 1 51.33 40.12 3.84
CA ASN A 1 51.57 39.26 5.01
C ASN A 1 50.41 38.30 5.21
N SER A 2 50.74 37.00 5.18
CA SER A 2 49.97 35.77 5.56
C SER A 2 48.47 35.73 5.24
N LYS A 3 47.92 34.98 4.28
CA LYS A 3 48.10 33.58 3.81
C LYS A 3 48.09 32.51 4.90
N MET A 4 46.92 31.89 5.11
CA MET A 4 46.68 30.50 5.54
C MET A 4 45.36 30.07 4.87
N LYS A 5 45.37 29.49 3.65
CA LYS A 5 45.49 28.05 3.32
C LYS A 5 44.64 27.14 4.22
N LEU A 6 43.47 26.73 3.72
CA LEU A 6 42.92 25.41 4.03
C LEU A 6 42.70 24.68 2.70
N ALA A 7 43.30 23.49 2.61
CA ALA A 7 43.48 22.72 1.40
C ALA A 7 42.16 22.10 0.93
N ALA A 8 41.92 22.17 -0.39
CA ALA A 8 40.88 21.44 -1.08
C ALA A 8 41.20 19.94 -1.03
N LEU A 9 40.36 19.16 -0.38
CA LEU A 9 40.36 17.70 -0.51
C LEU A 9 39.45 17.34 -1.68
N ALA A 10 40.04 17.12 -2.85
CA ALA A 10 39.32 16.62 -4.01
C ALA A 10 38.99 15.14 -3.79
N ILE A 11 37.74 14.85 -3.42
CA ILE A 11 37.20 13.50 -3.45
C ILE A 11 36.63 13.28 -4.86
N VAL A 12 37.37 12.51 -5.67
CA VAL A 12 36.89 12.00 -6.95
C VAL A 12 35.77 11.00 -6.65
N ALA A 13 34.52 11.43 -6.81
CA ALA A 13 33.37 10.52 -6.79
C ALA A 13 33.33 9.79 -8.13
N ILE A 14 33.69 8.50 -8.13
CA ILE A 14 33.42 7.59 -9.24
C ILE A 14 31.90 7.46 -9.33
N VAL A 15 31.30 8.12 -10.33
CA VAL A 15 29.88 7.95 -10.64
C VAL A 15 29.74 6.65 -11.40
N ALA A 16 29.48 5.56 -10.68
CA ALA A 16 28.95 4.34 -11.27
C ALA A 16 27.49 4.60 -11.66
N THR A 17 27.24 4.93 -12.92
CA THR A 17 25.86 4.98 -13.45
C THR A 17 25.36 3.55 -13.61
N CYS A 18 24.58 3.04 -12.66
CA CYS A 18 23.70 1.92 -12.96
C CYS A 18 22.54 2.45 -13.80
N SER A 19 22.56 2.18 -15.11
CA SER A 19 21.36 2.32 -15.92
C SER A 19 20.43 1.16 -15.60
N ALA A 20 19.54 1.36 -14.62
CA ALA A 20 18.38 0.51 -14.46
C ALA A 20 17.46 0.77 -15.65
N ASN A 21 17.31 -0.22 -16.54
CA ASN A 21 16.24 -0.18 -17.53
C ASN A 21 14.92 -0.24 -16.74
N PRO A 22 14.06 0.80 -16.77
CA PRO A 22 12.76 0.70 -16.13
C PRO A 22 11.97 -0.37 -16.87
N LEU A 23 11.70 -1.48 -16.18
CA LEU A 23 10.65 -2.41 -16.58
C LEU A 23 9.32 -1.63 -16.70
N PRO A 24 8.38 -2.05 -17.57
CA PRO A 24 7.10 -1.39 -17.73
C PRO A 24 6.44 -1.27 -16.35
N SER A 25 6.21 -0.02 -15.95
CA SER A 25 5.99 0.40 -14.57
C SER A 25 4.67 -0.09 -13.99
N GLY A 26 4.75 -0.87 -12.92
CA GLY A 26 3.71 -0.97 -11.91
C GLY A 26 4.12 -0.15 -10.69
N GLY A 27 4.00 1.18 -10.75
CA GLY A 27 4.45 2.05 -9.67
C GLY A 27 3.58 1.87 -8.42
N ARG A 28 4.20 1.68 -7.24
CA ARG A 28 3.47 1.71 -5.97
C ARG A 28 3.02 3.14 -5.66
N HIS A 29 1.72 3.37 -5.66
CA HIS A 29 1.11 4.62 -5.20
C HIS A 29 0.95 4.54 -3.69
N ILE A 30 1.42 5.55 -2.94
CA ILE A 30 1.28 5.60 -1.48
C ILE A 30 0.82 7.01 -1.11
N HIS A 31 -0.17 7.11 -0.23
CA HIS A 31 -0.56 8.37 0.41
C HIS A 31 -0.68 8.18 1.93
N ARG A 32 -0.38 9.25 2.67
CA ARG A 32 -0.58 9.31 4.13
C ARG A 32 -0.75 10.75 4.58
N SER A 33 -1.59 10.97 5.59
CA SER A 33 -1.81 12.25 6.25
C SER A 33 -2.22 12.01 7.70
N GLN A 34 -1.84 12.93 8.59
CA GLN A 34 -2.21 12.92 10.00
C GLN A 34 -2.37 14.36 10.50
N ASP A 35 -3.34 14.60 11.38
CA ASP A 35 -3.54 15.87 12.07
C ASP A 35 -3.06 15.83 13.53
N LEU A 36 -3.07 16.99 14.19
CA LEU A 36 -2.66 17.12 15.60
C LEU A 36 -3.63 16.45 16.60
N SER A 37 -4.84 16.10 16.16
CA SER A 37 -5.85 15.42 16.95
C SER A 37 -5.71 13.89 16.88
N GLY A 38 -4.71 13.38 16.17
CA GLY A 38 -4.46 11.95 16.00
C GLY A 38 -5.31 11.30 14.92
N ASN A 39 -6.08 12.07 14.14
CA ASN A 39 -6.78 11.53 12.98
C ASN A 39 -5.79 11.26 11.87
N PHE A 40 -5.95 10.13 11.18
CA PHE A 40 -5.07 9.75 10.10
C PHE A 40 -5.84 9.24 8.90
N LYS A 41 -5.18 9.30 7.75
CA LYS A 41 -5.57 8.60 6.52
C LYS A 41 -4.32 8.06 5.87
N PHE A 42 -4.32 6.81 5.45
CA PHE A 42 -3.26 6.26 4.63
C PHE A 42 -3.83 5.32 3.58
N GLY A 43 -3.01 5.02 2.58
CA GLY A 43 -3.33 3.99 1.62
C GLY A 43 -2.20 3.74 0.66
N TYR A 44 -2.30 2.62 -0.04
CA TYR A 44 -1.42 2.28 -1.13
C TYR A 44 -2.14 1.48 -2.19
N ASN A 45 -1.64 1.57 -3.42
CA ASN A 45 -2.04 0.72 -4.54
C ASN A 45 -0.78 0.24 -5.25
N THR A 46 -0.71 -1.05 -5.57
CA THR A 46 0.40 -1.67 -6.29
C THR A 46 -0.18 -2.34 -7.55
N PRO A 47 -0.41 -1.56 -8.62
CA PRO A 47 -0.82 -2.11 -9.91
C PRO A 47 0.39 -2.72 -10.62
N ASP A 48 0.19 -3.84 -11.33
CA ASP A 48 1.12 -4.40 -12.29
C ASP A 48 0.34 -5.05 -13.46
N VAL A 49 1.06 -5.74 -14.35
CA VAL A 49 0.44 -6.40 -15.52
C VAL A 49 -0.42 -7.62 -15.15
N TRP A 50 -0.29 -8.14 -13.93
CA TRP A 50 -0.98 -9.30 -13.38
C TRP A 50 -2.08 -8.94 -12.38
N GLY A 51 -2.33 -7.66 -12.15
CA GLY A 51 -3.43 -7.22 -11.31
C GLY A 51 -3.12 -5.98 -10.49
N SER A 52 -3.91 -5.78 -9.44
CA SER A 52 -3.64 -4.75 -8.45
C SER A 52 -4.03 -5.21 -7.06
N HIS A 53 -3.28 -4.74 -6.07
CA HIS A 53 -3.67 -4.89 -4.67
C HIS A 53 -3.40 -3.61 -3.91
N GLY A 54 -4.20 -3.36 -2.89
CA GLY A 54 -4.05 -2.16 -2.10
C GLY A 54 -4.87 -2.14 -0.84
N GLN A 55 -4.67 -1.06 -0.10
CA GLN A 55 -5.39 -0.76 1.12
C GLN A 55 -5.61 0.73 1.22
N GLU A 56 -6.72 1.12 1.81
CA GLU A 56 -6.92 2.45 2.37
C GLU A 56 -7.48 2.29 3.79
N GLU A 57 -7.08 3.20 4.67
CA GLU A 57 -7.58 3.24 6.04
C GLU A 57 -7.60 4.68 6.53
N SER A 58 -8.64 5.01 7.28
CA SER A 58 -8.74 6.23 8.05
C SER A 58 -9.07 5.91 9.50
N GLY A 59 -8.51 6.70 10.41
CA GLY A 59 -8.76 6.55 11.83
C GLY A 59 -9.16 7.86 12.48
N HIS A 60 -10.10 7.77 13.40
CA HIS A 60 -10.55 8.86 14.27
C HIS A 60 -10.84 8.30 15.67
N GLY A 61 -10.02 8.68 16.66
CA GLY A 61 -10.09 8.12 18.01
C GLY A 61 -9.91 6.59 18.02
N TYR A 62 -10.92 5.86 18.49
CA TYR A 62 -10.93 4.40 18.50
C TYR A 62 -11.51 3.76 17.22
N ALA A 63 -12.06 4.57 16.32
CA ALA A 63 -12.64 4.08 15.08
C ALA A 63 -11.59 3.97 13.97
N ARG A 64 -11.68 2.90 13.17
CA ARG A 64 -10.90 2.67 11.96
C ARG A 64 -11.83 2.18 10.87
N ASP A 65 -11.80 2.86 9.75
CA ASP A 65 -12.56 2.55 8.55
C ASP A 65 -11.57 2.31 7.43
N GLY A 66 -11.67 1.17 6.77
CA GLY A 66 -10.76 0.87 5.68
C GLY A 66 -11.26 -0.19 4.73
N SER A 67 -10.53 -0.33 3.64
CA SER A 67 -10.73 -1.36 2.65
C SER A 67 -9.40 -2.00 2.27
N TYR A 68 -9.43 -3.31 2.02
CA TYR A 68 -8.36 -4.03 1.34
C TYR A 68 -8.92 -4.63 0.06
N TRP A 69 -8.16 -4.61 -1.03
CA TRP A 69 -8.59 -5.20 -2.30
C TRP A 69 -7.48 -5.96 -3.02
N LEU A 70 -7.92 -6.91 -3.83
CA LEU A 70 -7.14 -7.65 -4.81
C LEU A 70 -7.96 -7.80 -6.09
N SER A 71 -7.34 -7.53 -7.22
CA SER A 71 -7.86 -7.83 -8.56
C SER A 71 -6.78 -8.47 -9.41
N ASP A 72 -7.18 -9.35 -10.32
CA ASP A 72 -6.31 -9.91 -11.36
C ASP A 72 -7.01 -9.92 -12.74
N PRO A 73 -6.25 -10.09 -13.86
CA PRO A 73 -6.81 -10.17 -15.21
C PRO A 73 -7.74 -11.37 -15.45
N ASN A 74 -7.68 -12.41 -14.62
CA ASN A 74 -8.52 -13.60 -14.73
C ASN A 74 -9.89 -13.41 -14.03
N GLY A 75 -10.14 -12.22 -13.50
CA GLY A 75 -11.39 -11.87 -12.83
C GLY A 75 -11.46 -12.34 -11.38
N TYR A 76 -10.34 -12.66 -10.72
CA TYR A 76 -10.29 -12.84 -9.27
C TYR A 76 -10.28 -11.47 -8.59
N ASN A 77 -11.49 -10.98 -8.30
CA ASN A 77 -11.70 -9.70 -7.62
C ASN A 77 -12.24 -9.97 -6.23
N ARG A 78 -11.62 -9.37 -5.22
CA ARG A 78 -12.14 -9.39 -3.84
C ARG A 78 -11.76 -8.11 -3.12
N ALA A 79 -12.67 -7.65 -2.29
CA ALA A 79 -12.43 -6.55 -1.38
C ALA A 79 -13.09 -6.83 -0.03
N VAL A 80 -12.45 -6.34 1.02
CA VAL A 80 -12.94 -6.38 2.39
C VAL A 80 -13.09 -4.95 2.86
N ASN A 81 -14.32 -4.52 3.09
CA ASN A 81 -14.61 -3.27 3.79
C ASN A 81 -14.73 -3.60 5.27
N TYR A 82 -14.04 -2.85 6.12
CA TYR A 82 -14.10 -3.09 7.56
C TYR A 82 -14.28 -1.79 8.33
N HIS A 83 -14.98 -1.93 9.45
CA HIS A 83 -15.11 -0.90 10.46
C HIS A 83 -14.72 -1.52 11.81
N SER A 84 -13.76 -0.91 12.50
CA SER A 84 -13.29 -1.34 13.82
C SER A 84 -13.47 -0.22 14.83
N ASP A 85 -14.06 -0.53 15.97
CA ASP A 85 -14.29 0.41 17.07
C ASP A 85 -14.10 -0.27 18.43
N GLY A 86 -14.53 0.37 19.51
CA GLY A 86 -14.48 -0.18 20.86
C GLY A 86 -15.35 -1.44 21.08
N HIS A 87 -16.23 -1.78 20.13
CA HIS A 87 -17.11 -2.96 20.19
C HIS A 87 -16.61 -4.12 19.31
N GLY A 88 -15.42 -3.99 18.72
CA GLY A 88 -14.82 -5.00 17.85
C GLY A 88 -14.83 -4.60 16.39
N THR A 89 -14.69 -5.60 15.51
CA THR A 89 -14.51 -5.39 14.07
C THR A 89 -15.64 -6.03 13.29
N ARG A 90 -16.24 -5.27 12.37
CA ARG A 90 -17.26 -5.71 11.43
C ARG A 90 -16.68 -5.64 10.03
N GLN A 91 -16.84 -6.72 9.26
CA GLN A 91 -16.24 -6.83 7.93
C GLN A 91 -17.31 -7.26 6.91
N HIS A 92 -17.23 -6.69 5.71
CA HIS A 92 -18.04 -7.08 4.57
C HIS A 92 -17.12 -7.45 3.41
N VAL A 93 -17.12 -8.74 3.05
CA VAL A 93 -16.35 -9.25 1.93
C VAL A 93 -17.23 -9.29 0.68
N HIS A 94 -16.75 -8.74 -0.42
CA HIS A 94 -17.43 -8.73 -1.70
C HIS A 94 -16.41 -8.96 -2.82
N GLY A 95 -16.85 -9.51 -3.95
CA GLY A 95 -15.94 -9.97 -4.98
C GLY A 95 -16.63 -10.74 -6.08
N SER A 96 -15.86 -11.18 -7.06
CA SER A 96 -16.32 -12.10 -8.09
C SER A 96 -16.51 -13.51 -7.53
N GLU A 97 -17.27 -14.35 -8.23
CA GLU A 97 -17.47 -15.76 -7.87
C GLU A 97 -16.13 -16.48 -7.60
N ASN A 98 -15.17 -16.32 -8.51
CA ASN A 98 -13.81 -16.86 -8.39
C ASN A 98 -12.99 -16.22 -7.26
N GLY A 99 -13.16 -14.92 -7.02
CA GLY A 99 -12.44 -14.18 -5.97
C GLY A 99 -12.95 -14.46 -4.56
N LEU A 100 -14.21 -14.86 -4.44
CA LEU A 100 -14.86 -15.20 -3.17
C LEU A 100 -14.68 -16.66 -2.79
N TYR A 101 -14.34 -17.56 -3.72
CA TYR A 101 -14.08 -18.96 -3.40
C TYR A 101 -12.85 -19.11 -2.48
N VAL A 102 -13.09 -19.19 -1.18
CA VAL A 102 -12.06 -19.51 -0.20
C VAL A 102 -12.41 -20.81 0.50
N LYS A 103 -11.60 -21.85 0.28
CA LYS A 103 -11.64 -23.09 1.05
C LYS A 103 -10.48 -23.10 2.04
N ASN A 104 -10.78 -22.90 3.32
CA ASN A 104 -9.91 -23.38 4.39
C ASN A 104 -10.72 -23.88 5.59
N ALA A 105 -10.03 -24.41 6.60
CA ALA A 105 -10.65 -25.03 7.76
C ALA A 105 -11.43 -24.06 8.68
N HIS A 106 -11.25 -22.74 8.53
CA HIS A 106 -11.76 -21.74 9.48
C HIS A 106 -12.78 -20.78 8.89
N TYR A 107 -12.78 -20.60 7.57
CA TYR A 107 -13.73 -19.73 6.88
C TYR A 107 -14.00 -20.25 5.47
N THR A 108 -15.27 -20.20 5.10
CA THR A 108 -15.72 -20.34 3.71
C THR A 108 -16.41 -19.04 3.34
N ILE A 109 -15.94 -18.43 2.25
CA ILE A 109 -16.64 -17.33 1.62
C ILE A 109 -17.25 -17.93 0.36
N SER A 110 -18.57 -17.84 0.23
CA SER A 110 -19.30 -18.36 -0.92
C SER A 110 -20.09 -17.23 -1.52
N PRO A 111 -20.07 -17.08 -2.85
CA PRO A 111 -21.00 -16.19 -3.54
C PRO A 111 -22.44 -16.67 -3.29
N HIS A 112 -23.37 -15.72 -3.10
CA HIS A 112 -24.80 -15.98 -2.96
C HIS A 112 -25.45 -16.24 -4.32
#